data_AF-A0A453JKW7-F1
#
_entry.id   AF-A0A453JKW7-F1
#
_cell.length_a   1.000
_cell.length_b   1.000
_cell.length_c   1.000
_cell.angle_alpha   90.00
_cell.angle_beta   90.00
_cell.angle_gamma   90.00
#
_symmetry.space_group_name_H-M   'P 1'
#
loop_
_entity.id
_entity.type
_entity.pdbx_description
1 polymer ?
#
loop_
_entity_poly.entity_id
_entity_poly.type
_entity_poly.pdbx_seq_one_letter_code
_entity_poly.pdbx_strand_id
1 'polypeptide(L)'
;AADSVLIAASTSTARTPAYVSSPSTRKVPGYEQSAPPAIASPQKQSGSAKDGQSLNFFQRAAAAALDAFEEGFIHNVLERPHALPRTADPALQIAGNFAPVGEQAPVRALPVSGRIPPFINGVYARNGANPCFEPTAGHHLFDGDGMVHAIRIRNGAAESYACRFTETARLSQERAVGKPVFPKTIGELHGHSGIARLALFYARGACGLVDPSHGTGVANAGLVYFNGRLLAMSEDDLPYQVRDTDDHLESVLTEIRLNTRTGESTRRAILPLESQVNLEVGMVNRNMLGRKTRYAYLAVAEPWPKVSGFAKVDLVTGELTKFEYGEGRFGGEPCFVPMDGEHARPGAEDDGYVLSFVRDEAAGTSELLVVNAADMRLEATVQLPSRVPYGFHGTFIGAADLDAQH
;
A
#
# COMPACT_ATOMS: atom_id res chain seq x y z
N ALA A 1 -13.75 35.95 7.29
CA ALA A 1 -12.35 35.61 6.99
C ALA A 1 -12.30 34.14 6.57
N ALA A 2 -11.30 33.72 5.80
CA ALA A 2 -11.15 32.35 5.34
C ALA A 2 -9.66 32.09 5.05
N ASP A 3 -8.93 31.72 6.09
CA ASP A 3 -7.54 31.27 5.97
C ASP A 3 -7.56 29.78 5.66
N SER A 4 -6.92 29.36 4.58
CA SER A 4 -6.84 27.95 4.22
C SER A 4 -5.72 27.29 5.01
N VAL A 5 -6.10 26.41 5.95
CA VAL A 5 -5.15 25.55 6.68
C VAL A 5 -5.09 24.21 5.96
N LEU A 6 -3.88 23.82 5.55
CA LEU A 6 -3.58 22.53 4.95
C LEU A 6 -2.64 21.79 5.91
N ILE A 7 -3.00 20.57 6.31
CA ILE A 7 -2.12 19.70 7.09
C ILE A 7 -1.52 18.70 6.12
N ALA A 8 -0.20 18.54 6.13
CA ALA A 8 0.53 17.72 5.18
C ALA A 8 1.77 17.08 5.81
N ALA A 9 2.14 15.91 5.32
CA ALA A 9 3.53 15.45 5.37
C ALA A 9 4.40 16.43 4.57
N SER A 10 5.58 16.81 5.08
CA SER A 10 6.53 17.58 4.26
C SER A 10 7.98 17.31 4.62
N THR A 11 8.77 16.92 3.63
CA THR A 11 10.20 16.64 3.75
C THR A 11 11.01 17.90 4.13
N SER A 12 12.23 17.72 4.66
CA SER A 12 13.04 18.85 5.15
C SER A 12 14.54 18.58 5.02
N THR A 13 15.18 19.22 4.04
CA THR A 13 16.64 19.20 3.87
C THR A 13 17.32 20.19 4.83
N ALA A 14 17.60 19.73 6.06
CA ALA A 14 18.33 20.50 7.04
C ALA A 14 19.76 20.83 6.54
N ARG A 15 20.18 22.10 6.64
CA ARG A 15 21.56 22.51 6.33
C ARG A 15 22.53 22.00 7.39
N THR A 16 23.68 21.50 6.94
CA THR A 16 24.73 20.90 7.77
C THR A 16 25.32 21.88 8.81
N PRO A 17 25.27 21.57 10.12
CA PRO A 17 26.20 22.12 11.09
C PRO A 17 27.62 21.56 10.87
N ALA A 18 28.62 22.19 11.47
CA ALA A 18 30.02 21.82 11.28
C ALA A 18 30.37 20.43 11.85
N TYR A 19 31.33 19.76 11.20
CA TYR A 19 31.80 18.41 11.51
C TYR A 19 32.46 18.34 12.90
N VAL A 20 31.88 17.57 13.83
CA VAL A 20 32.48 17.22 15.13
C VAL A 20 32.62 15.70 15.21
N SER A 21 33.73 15.24 15.81
CA SER A 21 34.27 13.88 15.64
C SER A 21 33.35 12.74 16.10
N SER A 22 33.18 11.74 15.24
CA SER A 22 32.37 10.55 15.45
C SER A 22 32.88 9.63 16.58
N PRO A 23 32.01 9.18 17.49
CA PRO A 23 32.25 7.99 18.32
C PRO A 23 31.72 6.73 17.62
N SER A 24 32.56 5.68 17.56
CA SER A 24 32.25 4.24 17.41
C SER A 24 30.97 3.79 16.68
N THR A 25 31.15 3.02 15.59
CA THR A 25 30.08 2.36 14.84
C THR A 25 29.31 1.31 15.66
N ARG A 26 28.19 1.73 16.27
CA ARG A 26 27.24 0.81 16.91
C ARG A 26 26.46 0.06 15.81
N LYS A 27 26.71 -1.24 15.64
CA LYS A 27 25.90 -2.10 14.76
C LYS A 27 24.44 -2.09 15.22
N VAL A 28 23.51 -1.87 14.29
CA VAL A 28 22.08 -2.07 14.50
C VAL A 28 21.78 -3.57 14.36
N PRO A 29 21.31 -4.28 15.40
CA PRO A 29 20.81 -5.65 15.28
C PRO A 29 19.39 -5.64 14.71
N GLY A 30 19.00 -6.67 13.94
CA GLY A 30 17.60 -6.88 13.53
C GLY A 30 17.38 -7.37 12.09
N TYR A 31 18.34 -7.16 11.18
CA TYR A 31 18.26 -7.71 9.82
C TYR A 31 18.86 -9.13 9.75
N GLU A 32 18.15 -10.11 10.30
CA GLU A 32 18.42 -11.52 10.01
C GLU A 32 17.83 -11.89 8.64
N GLN A 33 18.67 -12.47 7.78
CA GLN A 33 18.30 -12.87 6.42
C GLN A 33 17.47 -14.16 6.43
N SER A 34 16.20 -14.05 6.84
CA SER A 34 15.19 -15.03 6.45
C SER A 34 15.03 -15.00 4.93
N ALA A 35 15.17 -16.16 4.28
CA ALA A 35 14.92 -16.26 2.84
C ALA A 35 13.45 -15.89 2.56
N PRO A 36 13.14 -15.13 1.50
CA PRO A 36 11.76 -14.81 1.16
C PRO A 36 10.97 -16.11 0.92
N PRO A 37 9.72 -16.21 1.41
CA PRO A 37 8.89 -17.36 1.09
C PRO A 37 8.66 -17.41 -0.42
N ALA A 38 8.79 -18.60 -1.01
CA ALA A 38 8.67 -18.78 -2.46
C ALA A 38 7.37 -18.15 -2.98
N ILE A 39 7.49 -17.34 -4.04
CA ILE A 39 6.36 -16.63 -4.65
C ILE A 39 5.31 -17.67 -5.04
N ALA A 40 4.09 -17.50 -4.52
CA ALA A 40 3.00 -18.45 -4.72
C ALA A 40 2.67 -18.50 -6.21
N SER A 41 3.05 -19.59 -6.88
CA SER A 41 2.89 -19.73 -8.34
C SER A 41 1.43 -19.49 -8.72
N PRO A 42 1.14 -18.52 -9.62
CA PRO A 42 -0.24 -18.11 -9.88
C PRO A 42 -1.06 -19.30 -10.37
N GLN A 43 -2.20 -19.55 -9.70
CA GLN A 43 -3.14 -20.57 -10.16
C GLN A 43 -3.62 -20.20 -11.56
N LYS A 44 -3.38 -21.07 -12.54
CA LYS A 44 -4.02 -20.97 -13.86
C LYS A 44 -5.53 -21.04 -13.65
N GLN A 45 -6.22 -19.89 -13.73
CA GLN A 45 -7.66 -19.85 -13.61
C GLN A 45 -8.27 -20.71 -14.73
N SER A 46 -9.02 -21.74 -14.36
CA SER A 46 -9.85 -22.53 -15.28
C SER A 46 -11.16 -21.79 -15.63
N GLY A 47 -11.03 -20.50 -15.93
CA GLY A 47 -12.05 -19.61 -16.47
C GLY A 47 -11.84 -19.42 -17.97
N SER A 48 -12.90 -19.11 -18.71
CA SER A 48 -12.86 -19.16 -20.18
C SER A 48 -12.01 -18.05 -20.81
N ALA A 49 -10.78 -18.37 -21.17
CA ALA A 49 -9.95 -17.60 -22.09
C ALA A 49 -10.55 -17.63 -23.51
N LYS A 50 -11.59 -16.82 -23.73
CA LYS A 50 -11.98 -16.36 -25.07
C LYS A 50 -11.02 -15.24 -25.47
N ASP A 51 -10.58 -15.24 -26.72
CA ASP A 51 -9.56 -14.35 -27.28
C ASP A 51 -8.16 -14.42 -26.65
N GLY A 52 -7.73 -15.64 -26.30
CA GLY A 52 -6.31 -15.97 -26.41
C GLY A 52 -5.89 -16.02 -27.89
N GLN A 53 -5.55 -14.88 -28.49
CA GLN A 53 -5.10 -14.81 -29.89
C GLN A 53 -3.84 -15.67 -30.08
N SER A 54 -3.92 -16.67 -30.97
CA SER A 54 -2.79 -17.55 -31.26
C SER A 54 -1.75 -16.82 -32.11
N LEU A 55 -0.69 -16.34 -31.45
CA LEU A 55 0.44 -15.64 -32.08
C LEU A 55 0.84 -16.31 -33.40
N ASN A 56 0.89 -15.52 -34.49
CA ASN A 56 1.23 -16.04 -35.81
C ASN A 56 2.71 -16.48 -35.90
N PHE A 57 3.12 -17.14 -36.98
CA PHE A 57 4.49 -17.66 -37.10
C PHE A 57 5.57 -16.58 -36.96
N PHE A 58 5.38 -15.41 -37.57
CA PHE A 58 6.30 -14.28 -37.46
C PHE A 58 6.35 -13.75 -36.02
N GLN A 59 5.20 -13.57 -35.37
CA GLN A 59 5.12 -13.14 -33.97
C GLN A 59 5.84 -14.11 -33.01
N ARG A 60 5.67 -15.43 -33.18
CA ARG A 60 6.36 -16.42 -32.35
C ARG A 60 7.88 -16.40 -32.57
N ALA A 61 8.34 -16.19 -33.80
CA ALA A 61 9.77 -16.03 -34.09
C ALA A 61 10.33 -14.71 -33.51
N ALA A 62 9.59 -13.60 -33.63
CA ALA A 62 9.97 -12.32 -33.07
C ALA A 62 10.01 -12.36 -31.53
N ALA A 63 9.03 -12.99 -30.87
CA ALA A 63 9.02 -13.19 -29.43
C ALA A 63 10.26 -13.96 -28.95
N ALA A 64 10.57 -15.11 -29.58
CA ALA A 64 11.75 -15.90 -29.24
C ALA A 64 13.07 -15.13 -29.46
N ALA A 65 13.16 -14.31 -30.51
CA ALA A 65 14.34 -13.47 -30.77
C ALA A 65 14.50 -12.31 -29.78
N LEU A 66 13.39 -11.64 -29.41
CA LEU A 66 13.38 -10.56 -28.43
C LEU A 66 13.64 -11.07 -27.01
N ASP A 67 13.14 -12.25 -26.66
CA ASP A 67 13.44 -12.94 -25.39
C ASP A 67 14.92 -13.36 -25.32
N ALA A 68 15.49 -13.88 -26.41
CA ALA A 68 16.92 -14.20 -26.47
C ALA A 68 17.81 -12.95 -26.41
N PHE A 69 17.34 -11.80 -26.89
CA PHE A 69 18.02 -10.50 -26.75
C PHE A 69 17.90 -9.92 -25.33
N GLU A 70 16.73 -10.05 -24.69
CA GLU A 70 16.52 -9.67 -23.29
C GLU A 70 17.50 -10.41 -22.38
N GLU A 71 17.53 -11.75 -22.43
CA GLU A 71 18.44 -12.55 -21.61
C GLU A 71 19.90 -12.35 -22.05
N GLY A 72 20.20 -12.52 -23.34
CA GLY A 72 21.56 -12.56 -23.86
C GLY A 72 22.31 -11.22 -23.84
N PHE A 73 21.61 -10.09 -23.84
CA PHE A 73 22.22 -8.76 -23.89
C PHE A 73 21.77 -7.85 -22.74
N ILE A 74 20.46 -7.61 -22.55
CA ILE A 74 19.99 -6.67 -21.52
C ILE A 74 20.34 -7.20 -20.13
N HIS A 75 19.89 -8.41 -19.80
CA HIS A 75 20.20 -9.04 -18.52
C HIS A 75 21.70 -9.36 -18.41
N ASN A 76 22.28 -10.19 -19.28
CA ASN A 76 23.65 -10.67 -19.06
C ASN A 76 24.78 -9.65 -19.33
N VAL A 77 24.57 -8.60 -20.12
CA VAL A 77 25.63 -7.63 -20.49
C VAL A 77 25.39 -6.23 -19.91
N LEU A 78 24.15 -5.73 -19.86
CA LEU A 78 23.88 -4.40 -19.30
C LEU A 78 23.62 -4.45 -17.79
N GLU A 79 22.84 -5.41 -17.31
CA GLU A 79 22.35 -5.44 -15.93
C GLU A 79 23.26 -6.25 -15.01
N ARG A 80 23.40 -7.56 -15.26
CA ARG A 80 24.10 -8.54 -14.41
C ARG A 80 25.55 -8.18 -13.99
N PRO A 81 26.37 -7.46 -14.77
CA PRO A 81 27.69 -7.01 -14.31
C PRO A 81 27.66 -5.93 -13.21
N HIS A 82 26.49 -5.33 -12.98
CA HIS A 82 26.29 -4.23 -12.03
C HIS A 82 25.39 -4.69 -10.87
N ALA A 83 25.79 -4.40 -9.63
CA ALA A 83 24.95 -4.69 -8.48
C ALA A 83 23.73 -3.74 -8.45
N LEU A 84 22.54 -4.28 -8.17
CA LEU A 84 21.34 -3.47 -8.00
C LEU A 84 21.47 -2.55 -6.76
N PRO A 85 20.98 -1.29 -6.82
CA PRO A 85 20.86 -0.46 -5.64
C PRO A 85 19.81 -1.05 -4.69
N ARG A 86 19.94 -0.84 -3.39
CA ARG A 86 19.02 -1.42 -2.38
C ARG A 86 17.54 -1.06 -2.56
N THR A 87 17.26 0.04 -3.25
CA THR A 87 15.92 0.50 -3.63
C THR A 87 15.31 -0.32 -4.77
N ALA A 88 16.12 -0.99 -5.60
CA ALA A 88 15.66 -1.80 -6.73
C ALA A 88 16.09 -3.27 -6.62
N ASP A 89 16.67 -3.72 -5.51
CA ASP A 89 17.05 -5.12 -5.28
C ASP A 89 15.83 -5.91 -4.76
N PRO A 90 15.27 -6.87 -5.54
CA PRO A 90 14.13 -7.67 -5.10
C PRO A 90 14.40 -8.42 -3.78
N ALA A 91 15.65 -8.85 -3.53
CA ALA A 91 16.02 -9.58 -2.32
C ALA A 91 15.92 -8.72 -1.04
N LEU A 92 15.73 -7.40 -1.18
CA LEU A 92 15.41 -6.48 -0.09
C LEU A 92 13.97 -5.95 -0.19
N GLN A 93 13.53 -5.57 -1.40
CA GLN A 93 12.25 -4.88 -1.62
C GLN A 93 11.03 -5.78 -1.41
N ILE A 94 11.14 -7.09 -1.66
CA ILE A 94 10.10 -8.08 -1.38
C ILE A 94 10.53 -9.08 -0.28
N ALA A 95 11.34 -8.64 0.67
CA ALA A 95 11.81 -9.46 1.79
C ALA A 95 10.74 -9.65 2.90
N GLY A 96 10.79 -10.79 3.59
CA GLY A 96 9.94 -11.06 4.77
C GLY A 96 8.44 -10.94 4.46
N ASN A 97 7.75 -10.01 5.13
CA ASN A 97 6.32 -9.75 4.92
C ASN A 97 6.01 -8.74 3.80
N PHE A 98 7.02 -8.18 3.11
CA PHE A 98 6.82 -7.51 1.80
C PHE A 98 6.73 -8.53 0.64
N ALA A 99 7.10 -9.80 0.86
CA ALA A 99 6.95 -10.84 -0.16
C ALA A 99 5.48 -11.03 -0.55
N PRO A 100 5.15 -11.25 -1.83
CA PRO A 100 3.77 -11.38 -2.30
C PRO A 100 3.03 -12.61 -1.75
N VAL A 101 1.71 -12.60 -1.87
CA VAL A 101 0.82 -13.74 -1.60
C VAL A 101 -0.04 -14.06 -2.83
N GLY A 102 -0.56 -15.29 -2.87
CA GLY A 102 -1.58 -15.70 -3.84
C GLY A 102 -2.98 -15.22 -3.44
N GLU A 103 -3.93 -15.29 -4.38
CA GLU A 103 -5.31 -14.91 -4.13
C GLU A 103 -6.02 -15.84 -3.12
N GLN A 104 -6.81 -15.25 -2.23
CA GLN A 104 -7.65 -15.99 -1.28
C GLN A 104 -9.13 -15.78 -1.64
N ALA A 105 -9.79 -16.85 -2.09
CA ALA A 105 -11.23 -16.89 -2.26
C ALA A 105 -11.96 -16.67 -0.92
N PRO A 106 -13.17 -16.08 -0.88
CA PRO A 106 -13.82 -15.63 0.36
C PRO A 106 -13.96 -16.72 1.43
N VAL A 107 -13.15 -16.62 2.49
CA VAL A 107 -13.27 -17.43 3.70
C VAL A 107 -14.27 -16.74 4.64
N ARG A 108 -15.22 -17.49 5.20
CA ARG A 108 -16.33 -16.95 6.00
C ARG A 108 -16.18 -17.25 7.49
N ALA A 109 -16.86 -16.44 8.31
CA ALA A 109 -16.94 -16.59 9.77
C ALA A 109 -15.55 -16.69 10.43
N LEU A 110 -14.78 -15.60 10.33
CA LEU A 110 -13.43 -15.53 10.86
C LEU A 110 -13.43 -15.58 12.40
N PRO A 111 -12.46 -16.24 13.06
CA PRO A 111 -12.39 -16.25 14.52
C PRO A 111 -12.16 -14.85 15.08
N VAL A 112 -12.93 -14.48 16.12
CA VAL A 112 -12.85 -13.18 16.80
C VAL A 112 -12.56 -13.39 18.29
N SER A 113 -11.54 -12.72 18.79
CA SER A 113 -11.27 -12.53 20.22
C SER A 113 -11.73 -11.13 20.64
N GLY A 114 -12.27 -10.98 21.85
CA GLY A 114 -12.87 -9.72 22.30
C GLY A 114 -14.29 -9.52 21.74
N ARG A 115 -14.69 -8.28 21.47
CA ARG A 115 -16.02 -7.93 20.95
C ARG A 115 -15.92 -6.82 19.90
N ILE A 116 -16.22 -7.14 18.64
CA ILE A 116 -16.37 -6.11 17.61
C ILE A 116 -17.63 -5.29 17.95
N PRO A 117 -17.58 -3.94 17.93
CA PRO A 117 -18.76 -3.10 18.12
C PRO A 117 -19.85 -3.43 17.08
N PRO A 118 -21.10 -3.67 17.50
CA PRO A 118 -22.12 -4.24 16.61
C PRO A 118 -22.56 -3.30 15.49
N PHE A 119 -22.32 -1.99 15.63
CA PHE A 119 -22.67 -0.99 14.62
C PHE A 119 -21.70 -0.96 13.43
N ILE A 120 -20.48 -1.52 13.56
CA ILE A 120 -19.53 -1.58 12.44
C ILE A 120 -20.11 -2.54 11.40
N ASN A 121 -20.65 -1.97 10.32
CA ASN A 121 -21.33 -2.69 9.26
C ASN A 121 -20.88 -2.13 7.90
N GLY A 122 -20.02 -2.87 7.20
CA GLY A 122 -19.34 -2.42 6.01
C GLY A 122 -18.19 -3.33 5.61
N VAL A 123 -17.33 -2.87 4.71
CA VAL A 123 -16.11 -3.59 4.28
C VAL A 123 -14.90 -2.72 4.54
N TYR A 124 -13.94 -3.20 5.34
CA TYR A 124 -12.57 -2.65 5.32
C TYR A 124 -11.82 -3.27 4.15
N ALA A 125 -11.23 -2.43 3.30
CA ALA A 125 -10.35 -2.82 2.21
C ALA A 125 -8.99 -2.11 2.35
N ARG A 126 -7.89 -2.82 2.11
CA ARG A 126 -6.53 -2.25 2.06
C ARG A 126 -5.75 -2.92 0.94
N ASN A 127 -4.90 -2.16 0.28
CA ASN A 127 -4.09 -2.66 -0.83
C ASN A 127 -2.68 -3.07 -0.43
N GLY A 128 -1.91 -3.49 -1.42
CA GLY A 128 -0.45 -3.39 -1.48
C GLY A 128 0.03 -3.64 -2.91
N ALA A 129 1.30 -3.33 -3.16
CA ALA A 129 2.03 -3.94 -4.26
C ALA A 129 2.32 -5.41 -3.94
N ASN A 130 2.01 -6.30 -4.87
CA ASN A 130 2.10 -7.74 -4.68
C ASN A 130 2.44 -8.38 -6.04
N PRO A 131 3.72 -8.39 -6.48
CA PRO A 131 4.08 -8.83 -7.84
C PRO A 131 3.58 -10.25 -8.13
N CYS A 132 2.82 -10.40 -9.22
CA CYS A 132 2.16 -11.67 -9.60
C CYS A 132 3.16 -12.71 -10.14
N PHE A 133 4.28 -12.24 -10.67
CA PHE A 133 5.41 -13.03 -11.16
C PHE A 133 6.71 -12.55 -10.51
N GLU A 134 7.68 -13.45 -10.42
CA GLU A 134 9.02 -13.13 -9.90
C GLU A 134 9.70 -12.05 -10.77
N PRO A 135 10.20 -10.93 -10.18
CA PRO A 135 10.92 -9.92 -10.94
C PRO A 135 12.21 -10.48 -11.55
N THR A 136 12.37 -10.33 -12.86
CA THR A 136 13.53 -10.80 -13.63
C THR A 136 14.73 -9.86 -13.61
N ALA A 137 14.55 -8.64 -13.08
CA ALA A 137 15.55 -7.60 -12.96
C ALA A 137 15.23 -6.70 -11.74
N GLY A 138 15.60 -5.42 -11.79
CA GLY A 138 15.35 -4.49 -10.69
C GLY A 138 13.86 -4.27 -10.39
N HIS A 139 13.53 -4.14 -9.10
CA HIS A 139 12.16 -4.01 -8.61
C HIS A 139 12.15 -3.18 -7.32
N HIS A 140 11.45 -2.04 -7.34
CA HIS A 140 11.09 -1.27 -6.14
C HIS A 140 9.80 -1.81 -5.53
N LEU A 141 9.57 -1.58 -4.23
CA LEU A 141 8.33 -1.92 -3.55
C LEU A 141 7.06 -1.45 -4.32
N PHE A 142 7.10 -0.28 -4.95
CA PHE A 142 5.99 0.29 -5.72
C PHE A 142 5.82 -0.27 -7.15
N ASP A 143 6.67 -1.17 -7.62
CA ASP A 143 6.59 -1.76 -8.97
C ASP A 143 5.75 -3.06 -9.05
N GLY A 144 5.16 -3.49 -7.92
CA GLY A 144 4.37 -4.72 -7.82
C GLY A 144 2.89 -4.51 -8.16
N ASP A 145 2.29 -5.49 -8.83
CA ASP A 145 0.88 -5.44 -9.25
C ASP A 145 -0.05 -5.30 -8.04
N GLY A 146 -1.14 -4.52 -8.17
CA GLY A 146 -2.05 -4.29 -7.05
C GLY A 146 -2.76 -5.56 -6.56
N MET A 147 -2.69 -5.84 -5.25
CA MET A 147 -3.55 -6.83 -4.58
C MET A 147 -4.29 -6.21 -3.41
N VAL A 148 -5.60 -6.43 -3.42
CA VAL A 148 -6.51 -5.86 -2.43
C VAL A 148 -6.98 -6.93 -1.47
N HIS A 149 -6.86 -6.64 -0.19
CA HIS A 149 -7.38 -7.43 0.93
C HIS A 149 -8.66 -6.79 1.45
N ALA A 150 -9.74 -7.57 1.58
CA ALA A 150 -11.05 -7.06 2.00
C ALA A 150 -11.68 -7.92 3.11
N ILE A 151 -12.22 -7.27 4.14
CA ILE A 151 -12.96 -7.90 5.24
C ILE A 151 -14.35 -7.27 5.37
N ARG A 152 -15.39 -8.10 5.24
CA ARG A 152 -16.77 -7.71 5.61
C ARG A 152 -16.94 -7.83 7.13
N ILE A 153 -17.38 -6.74 7.75
CA ILE A 153 -17.78 -6.69 9.16
C ILE A 153 -19.26 -6.34 9.22
N ARG A 154 -20.03 -6.99 10.09
CA ARG A 154 -21.44 -6.68 10.38
C ARG A 154 -21.87 -7.27 11.72
N ASN A 155 -22.70 -6.55 12.49
CA ASN A 155 -23.36 -7.04 13.71
C ASN A 155 -22.40 -7.66 14.75
N GLY A 156 -21.15 -7.19 14.81
CA GLY A 156 -20.12 -7.69 15.72
C GLY A 156 -19.39 -8.96 15.24
N ALA A 157 -19.58 -9.37 13.99
CA ALA A 157 -18.89 -10.50 13.37
C ALA A 157 -18.04 -10.06 12.16
N ALA A 158 -16.90 -10.71 11.96
CA ALA A 158 -16.12 -10.63 10.73
C ALA A 158 -16.61 -11.71 9.76
N GLU A 159 -17.54 -11.34 8.89
CA GLU A 159 -18.33 -12.27 8.07
C GLU A 159 -17.49 -12.98 7.00
N SER A 160 -16.52 -12.29 6.39
CA SER A 160 -15.60 -12.89 5.43
C SER A 160 -14.34 -12.08 5.16
N TYR A 161 -13.21 -12.76 4.89
CA TYR A 161 -11.98 -12.22 4.31
C TYR A 161 -11.77 -12.76 2.89
N ALA A 162 -11.26 -11.92 1.99
CA ALA A 162 -10.74 -12.32 0.68
C ALA A 162 -9.53 -11.45 0.27
N CYS A 163 -8.71 -11.94 -0.66
CA CYS A 163 -7.79 -11.07 -1.41
C CYS A 163 -7.72 -11.44 -2.89
N ARG A 164 -7.61 -10.43 -3.75
CA ARG A 164 -7.61 -10.54 -5.22
C ARG A 164 -6.68 -9.50 -5.85
N PHE A 165 -6.14 -9.83 -7.01
CA PHE A 165 -5.45 -8.85 -7.84
C PHE A 165 -6.43 -7.83 -8.44
N THR A 166 -5.93 -6.63 -8.70
CA THR A 166 -6.51 -5.71 -9.69
C THR A 166 -6.23 -6.25 -11.09
N GLU A 167 -7.26 -6.57 -11.86
CA GLU A 167 -7.13 -7.05 -13.25
C GLU A 167 -6.80 -5.87 -14.21
N THR A 168 -5.56 -5.36 -14.13
CA THR A 168 -5.09 -4.30 -15.05
C THR A 168 -4.88 -4.82 -16.47
N ALA A 169 -4.79 -3.90 -17.44
CA ALA A 169 -4.43 -4.24 -18.82
C ALA A 169 -3.02 -4.87 -18.90
N ARG A 170 -2.10 -4.38 -18.05
CA ARG A 170 -0.78 -4.96 -17.77
C ARG A 170 -0.89 -6.41 -17.31
N LEU A 171 -1.53 -6.65 -16.15
CA LEU A 171 -1.53 -7.97 -15.51
C LEU A 171 -2.26 -9.02 -16.35
N SER A 172 -3.32 -8.63 -17.05
CA SER A 172 -4.03 -9.50 -18.01
C SER A 172 -3.10 -10.05 -19.09
N GLN A 173 -2.20 -9.21 -19.61
CA GLN A 173 -1.21 -9.59 -20.62
C GLN A 173 -0.04 -10.38 -20.02
N GLU A 174 0.51 -9.99 -18.87
CA GLU A 174 1.58 -10.74 -18.18
C GLU A 174 1.09 -12.15 -17.80
N ARG A 175 -0.19 -12.32 -17.44
CA ARG A 175 -0.84 -13.64 -17.23
C ARG A 175 -1.04 -14.45 -18.51
N ALA A 176 -1.33 -13.80 -19.64
CA ALA A 176 -1.49 -14.48 -20.93
C ALA A 176 -0.16 -15.04 -21.46
N VAL A 177 0.96 -14.34 -21.22
CA VAL A 177 2.32 -14.81 -21.58
C VAL A 177 2.90 -15.73 -20.50
N GLY A 178 2.53 -15.53 -19.23
CA GLY A 178 2.97 -16.32 -18.07
C GLY A 178 4.31 -15.87 -17.46
N LYS A 179 4.70 -14.61 -17.70
CA LYS A 179 5.95 -13.98 -17.22
C LYS A 179 5.79 -12.44 -17.24
N PRO A 180 6.64 -11.66 -16.53
CA PRO A 180 6.67 -10.21 -16.71
C PRO A 180 7.10 -9.85 -18.14
N VAL A 181 6.46 -8.85 -18.74
CA VAL A 181 6.81 -8.27 -20.05
C VAL A 181 6.67 -6.74 -20.12
N PHE A 182 5.99 -6.11 -19.15
CA PHE A 182 5.95 -4.66 -18.98
C PHE A 182 7.08 -4.24 -18.04
N PRO A 183 7.83 -3.17 -18.36
CA PRO A 183 8.95 -2.76 -17.53
C PRO A 183 8.50 -2.32 -16.13
N LYS A 184 9.45 -2.24 -15.20
CA LYS A 184 9.25 -1.75 -13.83
C LYS A 184 9.64 -0.27 -13.74
N THR A 185 8.68 0.58 -13.37
CA THR A 185 8.78 2.05 -13.47
C THR A 185 9.95 2.61 -12.66
N ILE A 186 10.15 2.15 -11.42
CA ILE A 186 11.29 2.58 -10.59
C ILE A 186 12.46 1.60 -10.75
N GLY A 187 12.21 0.31 -10.63
CA GLY A 187 13.24 -0.74 -10.58
C GLY A 187 14.04 -0.94 -11.86
N GLU A 188 13.46 -0.66 -13.03
CA GLU A 188 14.14 -0.77 -14.34
C GLU A 188 14.28 0.59 -15.03
N LEU A 189 13.19 1.37 -15.18
CA LEU A 189 13.20 2.57 -16.04
C LEU A 189 14.00 3.76 -15.47
N HIS A 190 14.17 3.83 -14.14
CA HIS A 190 15.11 4.78 -13.50
C HIS A 190 16.56 4.23 -13.43
N GLY A 191 16.78 2.97 -13.82
CA GLY A 191 18.09 2.33 -13.89
C GLY A 191 18.86 2.64 -15.17
N HIS A 192 20.15 2.30 -15.21
CA HIS A 192 21.01 2.53 -16.37
C HIS A 192 20.61 1.67 -17.61
N SER A 193 19.91 0.57 -17.40
CA SER A 193 19.30 -0.24 -18.48
C SER A 193 17.93 0.27 -18.94
N GLY A 194 17.34 1.28 -18.27
CA GLY A 194 15.96 1.72 -18.50
C GLY A 194 15.63 2.07 -19.94
N ILE A 195 16.55 2.71 -20.68
CA ILE A 195 16.37 3.02 -22.10
C ILE A 195 16.34 1.73 -22.96
N ALA A 196 17.14 0.72 -22.63
CA ALA A 196 17.16 -0.56 -23.33
C ALA A 196 15.91 -1.41 -23.00
N ARG A 197 15.48 -1.41 -21.73
CA ARG A 197 14.21 -2.01 -21.26
C ARG A 197 13.01 -1.39 -21.98
N LEU A 198 12.96 -0.06 -22.09
CA LEU A 198 11.91 0.67 -22.81
C LEU A 198 11.95 0.41 -24.33
N ALA A 199 13.14 0.32 -24.93
CA ALA A 199 13.29 -0.02 -26.35
C ALA A 199 12.83 -1.47 -26.66
N LEU A 200 13.13 -2.43 -25.78
CA LEU A 200 12.61 -3.80 -25.87
C LEU A 200 11.08 -3.83 -25.75
N PHE A 201 10.51 -3.06 -24.82
CA PHE A 201 9.06 -2.94 -24.67
C PHE A 201 8.38 -2.41 -25.93
N TYR A 202 8.88 -1.31 -26.51
CA TYR A 202 8.33 -0.79 -27.78
C TYR A 202 8.60 -1.72 -28.97
N ALA A 203 9.68 -2.50 -28.99
CA ALA A 203 9.91 -3.52 -30.01
C ALA A 203 8.91 -4.69 -29.90
N ARG A 204 8.59 -5.13 -28.68
CA ARG A 204 7.50 -6.09 -28.41
C ARG A 204 6.15 -5.52 -28.88
N GLY A 205 5.88 -4.24 -28.60
CA GLY A 205 4.70 -3.53 -29.07
C GLY A 205 4.58 -3.47 -30.60
N ALA A 206 5.66 -3.09 -31.30
CA ALA A 206 5.70 -3.04 -32.77
C ALA A 206 5.51 -4.42 -33.44
N CYS A 207 5.77 -5.51 -32.71
CA CYS A 207 5.49 -6.88 -33.16
C CYS A 207 4.08 -7.39 -32.76
N GLY A 208 3.27 -6.58 -32.08
CA GLY A 208 1.97 -6.99 -31.55
C GLY A 208 2.07 -8.12 -30.53
N LEU A 209 3.10 -8.09 -29.69
CA LEU A 209 3.33 -9.06 -28.59
C LEU A 209 2.88 -8.52 -27.23
N VAL A 210 2.75 -7.19 -27.12
CA VAL A 210 2.28 -6.43 -25.95
C VAL A 210 1.52 -5.22 -26.48
N ASP A 211 0.45 -4.80 -25.81
CA ASP A 211 -0.36 -3.64 -26.16
C ASP A 211 -0.40 -2.62 -25.01
N PRO A 212 0.27 -1.46 -25.15
CA PRO A 212 0.22 -0.37 -24.17
C PRO A 212 -0.97 0.59 -24.37
N SER A 213 -1.79 0.43 -25.41
CA SER A 213 -2.86 1.39 -25.76
C SER A 213 -4.02 1.42 -24.76
N HIS A 214 -4.10 0.41 -23.90
CA HIS A 214 -5.10 0.25 -22.84
C HIS A 214 -4.58 0.58 -21.44
N GLY A 215 -3.44 1.28 -21.34
CA GLY A 215 -2.79 1.62 -20.07
C GLY A 215 -1.70 0.61 -19.69
N THR A 216 -0.76 1.04 -18.84
CA THR A 216 0.38 0.24 -18.37
C THR A 216 0.50 0.19 -16.85
N GLY A 217 -0.43 0.83 -16.13
CA GLY A 217 -0.36 1.00 -14.68
C GLY A 217 -0.43 -0.33 -13.93
N VAL A 218 0.23 -0.34 -12.77
CA VAL A 218 0.18 -1.46 -11.81
C VAL A 218 -1.08 -1.43 -10.95
N ALA A 219 -1.78 -0.28 -10.91
CA ALA A 219 -2.94 -0.02 -10.07
C ALA A 219 -2.71 -0.55 -8.65
N ASN A 220 -1.65 -0.04 -8.02
CA ASN A 220 -1.38 -0.24 -6.61
C ASN A 220 -1.50 1.07 -5.79
N ALA A 221 -1.87 2.19 -6.44
CA ALA A 221 -1.81 3.55 -5.89
C ALA A 221 -3.07 4.46 -6.15
N GLY A 222 -4.15 4.31 -5.37
CA GLY A 222 -5.41 5.08 -5.34
C GLY A 222 -6.62 4.46 -4.58
N LEU A 223 -7.04 4.97 -3.42
CA LEU A 223 -8.14 4.39 -2.61
C LEU A 223 -9.35 5.32 -2.51
N VAL A 224 -10.37 5.14 -3.36
CA VAL A 224 -11.52 6.06 -3.35
C VAL A 224 -12.86 5.36 -3.68
N TYR A 225 -13.78 5.36 -2.70
CA TYR A 225 -15.20 5.14 -3.00
C TYR A 225 -15.86 6.43 -3.49
N PHE A 226 -16.43 6.40 -4.70
CA PHE A 226 -17.08 7.54 -5.33
C PHE A 226 -18.25 7.10 -6.23
N ASN A 227 -19.43 7.69 -6.05
CA ASN A 227 -20.63 7.46 -6.86
C ASN A 227 -20.99 5.97 -7.09
N GLY A 228 -21.03 5.18 -6.00
CA GLY A 228 -21.35 3.75 -6.05
C GLY A 228 -20.22 2.85 -6.58
N ARG A 229 -19.09 3.45 -6.98
CA ARG A 229 -17.91 2.77 -7.52
C ARG A 229 -16.77 2.88 -6.53
N LEU A 230 -15.97 1.83 -6.48
CA LEU A 230 -14.71 1.78 -5.76
C LEU A 230 -13.65 1.82 -6.89
N LEU A 231 -12.64 2.68 -6.76
CA LEU A 231 -11.73 3.09 -7.83
C LEU A 231 -10.27 2.86 -7.43
N ALA A 232 -9.65 1.81 -7.98
CA ALA A 232 -8.23 1.51 -7.85
C ALA A 232 -7.41 2.43 -8.76
N MET A 233 -6.85 3.51 -8.20
CA MET A 233 -6.00 4.41 -8.98
C MET A 233 -4.57 3.85 -9.13
N SER A 234 -3.80 4.48 -10.02
CA SER A 234 -2.38 4.27 -10.28
C SER A 234 -1.75 5.66 -10.43
N GLU A 235 -0.48 5.85 -10.08
CA GLU A 235 0.19 7.16 -10.26
C GLU A 235 0.31 7.58 -11.74
N ASP A 236 0.30 6.59 -12.63
CA ASP A 236 0.73 6.65 -14.03
C ASP A 236 -0.36 6.29 -15.05
N ASP A 237 -1.57 5.95 -14.61
CA ASP A 237 -2.65 5.41 -15.44
C ASP A 237 -4.04 5.84 -14.93
N LEU A 238 -5.10 5.56 -15.69
CA LEU A 238 -6.48 5.82 -15.27
C LEU A 238 -6.88 4.95 -14.07
N PRO A 239 -7.79 5.43 -13.19
CA PRO A 239 -8.35 4.61 -12.14
C PRO A 239 -9.19 3.45 -12.69
N TYR A 240 -8.79 2.23 -12.34
CA TYR A 240 -9.49 1.01 -12.70
C TYR A 240 -10.69 0.83 -11.75
N GLN A 241 -11.90 0.59 -12.27
CA GLN A 241 -13.08 0.34 -11.42
C GLN A 241 -12.99 -1.06 -10.80
N VAL A 242 -12.46 -1.14 -9.58
CA VAL A 242 -12.09 -2.36 -8.86
C VAL A 242 -12.58 -2.19 -7.42
N ARG A 243 -11.86 -2.71 -6.42
CA ARG A 243 -11.88 -2.39 -4.99
C ARG A 243 -10.48 -2.72 -4.45
N ASP A 244 -9.53 -1.87 -3.98
CA ASP A 244 -9.09 -0.46 -4.22
C ASP A 244 -7.63 -0.26 -3.68
N THR A 245 -6.91 0.87 -3.89
CA THR A 245 -5.41 0.95 -3.87
C THR A 245 -4.67 1.93 -2.86
N ASP A 246 -3.57 2.66 -3.20
CA ASP A 246 -2.94 3.95 -2.63
C ASP A 246 -1.72 3.89 -1.69
N ASP A 247 -0.66 4.73 -1.83
CA ASP A 247 0.48 4.85 -0.86
C ASP A 247 1.21 6.23 -0.69
N HIS A 248 2.51 6.28 -0.31
CA HIS A 248 3.18 7.44 0.35
C HIS A 248 4.73 7.55 0.22
N LEU A 249 5.30 8.61 0.83
CA LEU A 249 6.76 8.87 0.94
C LEU A 249 7.11 9.60 2.26
N GLU A 250 8.37 9.44 2.75
CA GLU A 250 8.88 9.84 4.08
C GLU A 250 8.36 11.19 4.65
N SER A 251 7.83 11.15 5.87
CA SER A 251 6.93 12.19 6.42
C SER A 251 7.41 12.91 7.68
N VAL A 252 7.09 14.21 7.75
CA VAL A 252 7.00 15.00 8.99
C VAL A 252 5.64 15.70 9.04
N LEU A 253 4.84 15.40 10.07
CA LEU A 253 3.50 15.97 10.26
C LEU A 253 3.57 17.50 10.47
N THR A 254 3.04 18.25 9.51
CA THR A 254 3.24 19.70 9.39
C THR A 254 1.92 20.44 9.21
N GLU A 255 1.73 21.55 9.94
CA GLU A 255 0.70 22.54 9.64
C GLU A 255 1.25 23.55 8.63
N ILE A 256 0.56 23.71 7.50
CA ILE A 256 0.81 24.74 6.48
C ILE A 256 -0.39 25.67 6.43
N ARG A 257 -0.16 26.98 6.48
CA ARG A 257 -1.21 28.01 6.35
C ARG A 257 -0.97 28.81 5.08
N LEU A 258 -2.00 28.97 4.26
CA LEU A 258 -1.93 29.65 2.96
C LEU A 258 -2.90 30.83 2.94
N ASN A 259 -2.37 32.05 2.86
CA ASN A 259 -3.16 33.27 2.67
C ASN A 259 -3.29 33.57 1.18
N THR A 260 -4.38 33.08 0.58
CA THR A 260 -4.68 33.24 -0.86
C THR A 260 -4.96 34.69 -1.29
N ARG A 261 -4.96 35.66 -0.36
CA ARG A 261 -5.15 37.10 -0.64
C ARG A 261 -3.85 37.89 -0.66
N THR A 262 -2.87 37.52 0.15
CA THR A 262 -1.54 38.17 0.18
C THR A 262 -0.48 37.36 -0.56
N GLY A 263 -0.71 36.07 -0.80
CA GLY A 263 0.29 35.14 -1.35
C GLY A 263 1.25 34.59 -0.30
N GLU A 264 1.09 34.96 0.98
CA GLU A 264 1.96 34.52 2.07
C GLU A 264 1.62 33.11 2.54
N SER A 265 2.64 32.38 3.01
CA SER A 265 2.50 31.06 3.60
C SER A 265 3.33 30.92 4.87
N THR A 266 2.87 30.08 5.80
CA THR A 266 3.65 29.66 6.98
C THR A 266 3.64 28.14 7.11
N ARG A 267 4.70 27.59 7.73
CA ARG A 267 4.93 26.15 7.93
C ARG A 267 5.43 25.92 9.35
N ARG A 268 4.85 24.98 10.10
CA ARG A 268 5.38 24.50 11.40
C ARG A 268 5.16 22.99 11.56
N ALA A 269 6.06 22.31 12.25
CA ALA A 269 5.78 20.97 12.76
C ALA A 269 4.61 21.02 13.76
N ILE A 270 3.83 19.95 13.82
CA ILE A 270 2.73 19.83 14.80
C ILE A 270 3.23 19.26 16.13
N LEU A 271 4.14 18.28 16.09
CA LEU A 271 4.75 17.68 17.28
C LEU A 271 5.90 18.54 17.85
N PRO A 272 6.09 18.59 19.18
CA PRO A 272 7.34 19.04 19.80
C PRO A 272 8.54 18.17 19.37
N LEU A 273 9.75 18.76 19.36
CA LEU A 273 10.98 18.07 18.93
C LEU A 273 11.30 16.85 19.82
N GLU A 274 11.06 16.98 21.11
CA GLU A 274 11.22 15.97 22.14
C GLU A 274 10.17 14.84 22.07
N SER A 275 9.10 15.04 21.29
CA SER A 275 8.03 14.06 21.04
C SER A 275 7.93 13.68 19.56
N GLN A 276 8.95 14.00 18.76
CA GLN A 276 8.94 13.75 17.32
C GLN A 276 9.08 12.25 17.03
N VAL A 277 8.17 11.74 16.20
CA VAL A 277 7.98 10.34 15.83
C VAL A 277 7.81 10.30 14.31
N ASN A 278 8.29 9.25 13.66
CA ASN A 278 8.02 9.05 12.22
C ASN A 278 6.54 8.69 12.02
N LEU A 279 5.74 9.69 11.67
CA LEU A 279 4.29 9.58 11.43
C LEU A 279 4.01 9.62 9.93
N GLU A 280 3.77 8.44 9.37
CA GLU A 280 3.49 8.21 7.95
C GLU A 280 1.98 8.14 7.69
N VAL A 281 1.55 7.34 6.71
CA VAL A 281 0.17 7.07 6.29
C VAL A 281 -0.86 7.08 7.41
N GLY A 282 -2.03 7.65 7.14
CA GLY A 282 -3.10 7.70 8.13
C GLY A 282 -4.18 8.74 7.86
N MET A 283 -5.15 8.75 8.76
CA MET A 283 -6.51 9.18 8.47
C MET A 283 -7.04 10.16 9.53
N VAL A 284 -7.74 11.20 9.08
CA VAL A 284 -8.62 12.05 9.92
C VAL A 284 -10.05 11.52 9.86
N ASN A 285 -10.96 12.00 10.71
CA ASN A 285 -12.37 11.64 10.59
C ASN A 285 -12.91 12.04 9.20
N ARG A 286 -13.28 11.05 8.37
CA ARG A 286 -13.75 11.26 6.97
C ARG A 286 -14.90 12.25 6.88
N ASN A 287 -15.78 12.28 7.88
CA ASN A 287 -16.95 13.14 7.90
C ASN A 287 -16.54 14.61 8.05
N MET A 288 -15.28 14.90 8.39
CA MET A 288 -14.69 16.22 8.56
C MET A 288 -13.70 16.60 7.44
N LEU A 289 -13.60 15.83 6.36
CA LEU A 289 -12.75 16.18 5.21
C LEU A 289 -13.11 17.57 4.65
N GLY A 290 -12.08 18.35 4.30
CA GLY A 290 -12.21 19.75 3.88
C GLY A 290 -12.66 20.72 4.98
N ARG A 291 -12.85 20.26 6.23
CA ARG A 291 -13.21 21.07 7.40
C ARG A 291 -12.07 21.02 8.43
N LYS A 292 -12.12 21.91 9.43
CA LYS A 292 -11.15 21.87 10.53
C LYS A 292 -11.37 20.61 11.38
N THR A 293 -10.33 19.78 11.45
CA THR A 293 -10.21 18.65 12.38
C THR A 293 -9.35 19.01 13.59
N ARG A 294 -9.47 18.20 14.64
CA ARG A 294 -8.62 18.17 15.83
C ARG A 294 -7.80 16.88 15.91
N TYR A 295 -8.28 15.76 15.37
CA TYR A 295 -7.62 14.46 15.54
C TYR A 295 -7.19 13.82 14.21
N ALA A 296 -5.99 13.25 14.22
CA ALA A 296 -5.46 12.37 13.16
C ALA A 296 -4.96 11.05 13.77
N TYR A 297 -5.10 9.96 13.02
CA TYR A 297 -4.59 8.63 13.37
C TYR A 297 -3.53 8.25 12.35
N LEU A 298 -2.26 8.15 12.76
CA LEU A 298 -1.10 8.09 11.86
C LEU A 298 -0.20 6.90 12.19
N ALA A 299 0.33 6.22 11.18
CA ALA A 299 1.21 5.07 11.32
C ALA A 299 2.56 5.44 11.97
N VAL A 300 2.99 4.69 12.98
CA VAL A 300 4.28 4.87 13.66
C VAL A 300 5.33 4.00 12.95
N ALA A 301 6.09 4.61 12.04
CA ALA A 301 7.09 3.94 11.18
C ALA A 301 8.44 3.76 11.89
N GLU A 302 8.42 3.07 13.04
CA GLU A 302 9.57 2.87 13.92
C GLU A 302 9.73 1.37 14.25
N PRO A 303 10.63 0.60 13.61
CA PRO A 303 11.67 1.03 12.66
C PRO A 303 11.20 1.01 11.20
N TRP A 304 11.39 2.13 10.49
CA TRP A 304 11.15 2.24 9.05
C TRP A 304 11.84 1.11 8.24
N PRO A 305 11.17 0.51 7.24
CA PRO A 305 9.83 0.82 6.72
C PRO A 305 8.68 0.08 7.44
N LYS A 306 8.93 -0.58 8.59
CA LYS A 306 7.87 -1.29 9.33
C LYS A 306 7.10 -0.35 10.26
N VAL A 307 5.80 -0.56 10.36
CA VAL A 307 4.90 0.19 11.23
C VAL A 307 4.66 -0.59 12.52
N SER A 308 5.21 -0.16 13.67
CA SER A 308 5.09 -0.86 14.97
C SER A 308 3.84 -0.50 15.77
N GLY A 309 3.06 0.47 15.30
CA GLY A 309 1.84 0.94 15.94
C GLY A 309 1.20 2.08 15.16
N PHE A 310 0.24 2.75 15.79
CA PHE A 310 -0.28 4.02 15.29
C PHE A 310 -0.48 5.01 16.43
N ALA A 311 -0.43 6.31 16.13
CA ALA A 311 -0.62 7.38 17.10
C ALA A 311 -1.90 8.16 16.79
N LYS A 312 -2.71 8.41 17.83
CA LYS A 312 -3.72 9.48 17.82
C LYS A 312 -3.03 10.78 18.18
N VAL A 313 -3.08 11.77 17.29
CA VAL A 313 -2.46 13.09 17.48
C VAL A 313 -3.55 14.15 17.62
N ASP A 314 -3.44 14.99 18.65
CA ASP A 314 -4.19 16.23 18.76
C ASP A 314 -3.48 17.34 17.97
N LEU A 315 -4.06 17.71 16.83
CA LEU A 315 -3.54 18.69 15.89
C LEU A 315 -3.55 20.13 16.44
N VAL A 316 -4.21 20.36 17.57
CA VAL A 316 -4.29 21.66 18.25
C VAL A 316 -3.28 21.77 19.39
N THR A 317 -3.11 20.72 20.21
CA THR A 317 -2.16 20.73 21.35
C THR A 317 -0.78 20.18 21.01
N GLY A 318 -0.66 19.32 19.99
CA GLY A 318 0.56 18.57 19.67
C GLY A 318 0.75 17.30 20.52
N GLU A 319 -0.20 16.98 21.41
CA GLU A 319 -0.18 15.77 22.23
C GLU A 319 -0.45 14.52 21.37
N LEU A 320 0.19 13.40 21.74
CA LEU A 320 0.01 12.12 21.04
C LEU A 320 -0.17 10.95 22.02
N THR A 321 -1.00 9.98 21.62
CA THR A 321 -1.16 8.69 22.31
C THR A 321 -0.83 7.57 21.32
N LYS A 322 0.20 6.76 21.60
CA LYS A 322 0.55 5.58 20.78
C LYS A 322 -0.30 4.37 21.18
N PHE A 323 -0.75 3.61 20.18
CA PHE A 323 -1.15 2.21 20.29
C PHE A 323 -0.05 1.36 19.64
N GLU A 324 0.67 0.59 20.44
CA GLU A 324 1.78 -0.27 19.98
C GLU A 324 1.27 -1.68 19.71
N TYR A 325 1.67 -2.30 18.60
CA TYR A 325 1.30 -3.67 18.27
C TYR A 325 2.09 -4.70 19.11
N GLY A 326 3.19 -4.29 19.75
CA GLY A 326 4.05 -5.16 20.56
C GLY A 326 5.27 -5.70 19.80
N GLU A 327 6.17 -6.38 20.52
CA GLU A 327 7.43 -6.87 19.98
C GLU A 327 7.21 -7.88 18.83
N GLY A 328 7.93 -7.70 17.71
CA GLY A 328 7.81 -8.56 16.52
C GLY A 328 6.51 -8.41 15.72
N ARG A 329 5.61 -7.49 16.10
CA ARG A 329 4.31 -7.28 15.47
C ARG A 329 4.28 -5.92 14.75
N PHE A 330 3.89 -5.93 13.48
CA PHE A 330 3.92 -4.75 12.61
C PHE A 330 2.69 -4.69 11.70
N GLY A 331 2.25 -3.49 11.32
CA GLY A 331 1.04 -3.28 10.52
C GLY A 331 1.25 -2.39 9.29
N GLY A 332 0.25 -1.57 9.00
CA GLY A 332 0.24 -0.55 7.95
C GLY A 332 -0.64 0.63 8.34
N GLU A 333 -1.38 1.22 7.37
CA GLU A 333 -2.24 2.36 7.64
C GLU A 333 -3.38 2.08 8.67
N PRO A 334 -3.55 2.95 9.68
CA PRO A 334 -4.71 2.93 10.58
C PRO A 334 -5.97 3.55 9.92
N CYS A 335 -6.96 2.73 9.57
CA CYS A 335 -8.19 3.20 8.95
C CYS A 335 -9.24 3.59 10.01
N PHE A 336 -9.61 4.87 10.07
CA PHE A 336 -10.64 5.38 10.98
C PHE A 336 -12.07 5.18 10.45
N VAL A 337 -12.89 4.53 11.25
CA VAL A 337 -14.33 4.31 11.04
C VAL A 337 -15.10 5.17 12.05
N PRO A 338 -15.80 6.25 11.62
CA PRO A 338 -16.64 7.02 12.52
C PRO A 338 -17.79 6.16 13.06
N MET A 339 -18.30 6.53 14.24
CA MET A 339 -19.59 6.04 14.70
C MET A 339 -20.72 6.80 13.97
N ASP A 340 -21.75 6.07 13.54
CA ASP A 340 -22.88 6.66 12.82
C ASP A 340 -23.96 7.23 13.77
N GLY A 341 -24.83 8.09 13.22
CA GLY A 341 -25.50 9.16 13.95
C GLY A 341 -26.47 8.79 15.09
N GLU A 342 -26.95 7.55 15.18
CA GLU A 342 -27.79 7.10 16.32
C GLU A 342 -26.98 6.67 17.55
N HIS A 343 -25.67 6.47 17.39
CA HIS A 343 -24.78 6.02 18.48
C HIS A 343 -23.67 7.04 18.79
N ALA A 344 -23.28 7.85 17.81
CA ALA A 344 -22.26 8.87 17.96
C ALA A 344 -22.64 9.96 18.98
N ARG A 345 -21.70 10.29 19.86
CA ARG A 345 -21.79 11.41 20.81
C ARG A 345 -21.72 12.74 20.04
N PRO A 346 -22.75 13.62 20.12
CA PRO A 346 -22.78 14.85 19.34
C PRO A 346 -21.56 15.75 19.57
N GLY A 347 -20.79 15.99 18.50
CA GLY A 347 -19.59 16.84 18.53
C GLY A 347 -18.28 16.15 18.94
N ALA A 348 -18.29 14.84 19.23
CA ALA A 348 -17.07 14.07 19.47
C ALA A 348 -16.46 13.61 18.14
N GLU A 349 -15.38 14.28 17.70
CA GLU A 349 -14.71 14.01 16.42
C GLU A 349 -14.01 12.64 16.39
N ASP A 350 -13.58 12.15 17.55
CA ASP A 350 -12.86 10.90 17.77
C ASP A 350 -13.78 9.71 18.12
N ASP A 351 -15.11 9.88 18.03
CA ASP A 351 -16.08 8.84 18.35
C ASP A 351 -16.19 7.83 17.20
N GLY A 352 -15.44 6.73 17.32
CA GLY A 352 -15.24 5.77 16.25
C GLY A 352 -14.20 4.71 16.63
N TYR A 353 -13.74 3.96 15.64
CA TYR A 353 -12.77 2.88 15.80
C TYR A 353 -11.68 2.96 14.74
N VAL A 354 -10.46 2.57 15.11
CA VAL A 354 -9.38 2.32 14.16
C VAL A 354 -9.34 0.82 13.85
N LEU A 355 -9.38 0.52 12.55
CA LEU A 355 -9.13 -0.80 11.99
C LEU A 355 -7.69 -0.83 11.46
N SER A 356 -6.92 -1.86 11.82
CA SER A 356 -5.54 -2.01 11.32
C SER A 356 -5.17 -3.48 11.12
N PHE A 357 -4.59 -3.79 9.96
CA PHE A 357 -3.97 -5.09 9.70
C PHE A 357 -2.63 -5.20 10.42
N VAL A 358 -2.43 -6.30 11.16
CA VAL A 358 -1.17 -6.60 11.86
C VAL A 358 -0.64 -7.96 11.44
N ARG A 359 0.66 -8.03 11.21
CA ARG A 359 1.46 -9.24 11.04
C ARG A 359 2.17 -9.53 12.36
N ASP A 360 2.06 -10.76 12.84
CA ASP A 360 3.00 -11.29 13.82
C ASP A 360 4.10 -12.04 13.05
N GLU A 361 5.33 -11.52 13.07
CA GLU A 361 6.45 -12.14 12.36
C GLU A 361 6.99 -13.38 13.09
N ALA A 362 6.76 -13.51 14.41
CA ALA A 362 7.25 -14.62 15.23
C ALA A 362 6.26 -15.79 15.29
N ALA A 363 4.97 -15.52 15.52
CA ALA A 363 3.89 -16.51 15.46
C ALA A 363 3.50 -16.88 14.01
N GLY A 364 3.88 -16.05 13.04
CA GLY A 364 3.60 -16.28 11.62
C GLY A 364 2.14 -16.03 11.21
N THR A 365 1.33 -15.41 12.07
CA THR A 365 -0.09 -15.11 11.87
C THR A 365 -0.32 -13.71 11.30
N SER A 366 -1.54 -13.46 10.82
CA SER A 366 -2.00 -12.12 10.43
C SER A 366 -3.39 -11.89 11.01
N GLU A 367 -3.65 -10.66 11.43
CA GLU A 367 -4.81 -10.27 12.22
C GLU A 367 -5.39 -8.93 11.75
N LEU A 368 -6.67 -8.68 12.03
CA LEU A 368 -7.25 -7.33 12.04
C LEU A 368 -7.52 -6.91 13.48
N LEU A 369 -6.95 -5.80 13.92
CA LEU A 369 -7.25 -5.19 15.22
C LEU A 369 -8.39 -4.17 15.10
N VAL A 370 -9.23 -4.12 16.13
CA VAL A 370 -10.32 -3.14 16.30
C VAL A 370 -10.07 -2.38 17.59
N VAL A 371 -9.64 -1.13 17.47
CA VAL A 371 -9.22 -0.27 18.59
C VAL A 371 -10.20 0.89 18.73
N ASN A 372 -10.67 1.15 19.94
CA ASN A 372 -11.52 2.30 20.26
C ASN A 372 -10.75 3.60 20.03
N ALA A 373 -11.23 4.46 19.13
CA ALA A 373 -10.49 5.63 18.69
C ALA A 373 -10.55 6.80 19.70
N ALA A 374 -11.43 6.73 20.71
CA ALA A 374 -11.52 7.73 21.77
C ALA A 374 -10.45 7.52 22.84
N ASP A 375 -10.36 6.30 23.42
CA ASP A 375 -9.46 5.98 24.53
C ASP A 375 -8.24 5.10 24.17
N MET A 376 -8.10 4.74 22.88
CA MET A 376 -7.00 3.95 22.31
C MET A 376 -6.87 2.53 22.89
N ARG A 377 -7.99 1.90 23.30
CA ARG A 377 -8.01 0.51 23.79
C ARG A 377 -8.42 -0.50 22.72
N LEU A 378 -7.77 -1.67 22.72
CA LEU A 378 -8.16 -2.80 21.88
C LEU A 378 -9.48 -3.40 22.38
N GLU A 379 -10.50 -3.47 21.52
CA GLU A 379 -11.78 -4.12 21.83
C GLU A 379 -11.94 -5.50 21.15
N ALA A 380 -11.34 -5.70 19.96
CA ALA A 380 -11.33 -7.00 19.29
C ALA A 380 -10.12 -7.27 18.40
N THR A 381 -9.85 -8.56 18.20
CA THR A 381 -8.86 -9.10 17.25
C THR A 381 -9.53 -10.16 16.39
N VAL A 382 -9.43 -10.02 15.07
CA VAL A 382 -9.90 -11.01 14.08
C VAL A 382 -8.71 -11.80 13.55
N GLN A 383 -8.78 -13.13 13.60
CA GLN A 383 -7.77 -14.02 13.02
C GLN A 383 -7.99 -14.17 11.51
N LEU A 384 -6.94 -14.04 10.71
CA LEU A 384 -7.03 -14.12 9.25
C LEU A 384 -6.59 -15.50 8.74
N PRO A 385 -7.22 -16.02 7.67
CA PRO A 385 -6.98 -17.39 7.18
C PRO A 385 -5.67 -17.55 6.39
N SER A 386 -5.06 -16.43 6.02
CA SER A 386 -3.83 -16.35 5.23
C SER A 386 -2.97 -15.20 5.74
N ARG A 387 -1.69 -15.21 5.38
CA ARG A 387 -0.82 -14.04 5.53
C ARG A 387 -1.42 -12.84 4.79
N VAL A 388 -1.46 -11.69 5.47
CA VAL A 388 -1.60 -10.37 4.85
C VAL A 388 -0.19 -9.77 4.78
N PRO A 389 0.35 -9.47 3.59
CA PRO A 389 1.64 -8.81 3.45
C PRO A 389 1.56 -7.38 4.00
N TYR A 390 2.73 -6.74 4.13
CA TYR A 390 2.75 -5.28 4.20
C TYR A 390 2.17 -4.72 2.91
N GLY A 391 1.60 -3.54 3.04
CA GLY A 391 0.86 -2.88 1.99
C GLY A 391 0.41 -1.54 2.51
N PHE A 392 -0.45 -0.92 1.73
CA PHE A 392 -0.48 0.52 1.63
C PHE A 392 -1.73 1.10 2.31
N HIS A 393 -2.37 2.13 1.75
CA HIS A 393 -3.59 2.73 2.28
C HIS A 393 -4.79 1.77 2.25
N GLY A 394 -5.81 2.11 3.06
CA GLY A 394 -7.08 1.40 3.12
C GLY A 394 -8.27 2.32 3.39
N THR A 395 -9.46 1.87 3.01
CA THR A 395 -10.72 2.53 3.39
C THR A 395 -11.71 1.54 3.96
N PHE A 396 -12.75 2.07 4.61
CA PHE A 396 -13.90 1.30 5.02
C PHE A 396 -15.15 1.83 4.33
N ILE A 397 -15.85 0.99 3.57
CA ILE A 397 -17.08 1.34 2.86
C ILE A 397 -18.27 0.92 3.72
N GLY A 398 -19.16 1.86 4.06
CA GLY A 398 -20.32 1.58 4.92
C GLY A 398 -21.35 0.68 4.24
N ALA A 399 -22.25 0.07 5.02
CA ALA A 399 -23.30 -0.77 4.44
C ALA A 399 -24.23 0.00 3.49
N ALA A 400 -24.66 1.20 3.86
CA ALA A 400 -25.48 2.06 3.00
C ALA A 400 -24.75 2.47 1.70
N ASP A 401 -23.43 2.71 1.79
CA ASP A 401 -22.58 2.98 0.63
C ASP A 401 -22.51 1.76 -0.31
N LEU A 402 -22.37 0.54 0.24
CA LEU A 402 -22.36 -0.72 -0.51
C LEU A 402 -23.72 -1.05 -1.12
N ASP A 403 -24.82 -0.71 -0.46
CA ASP A 403 -26.18 -0.91 -1.00
C ASP A 403 -26.49 0.05 -2.17
N ALA A 404 -25.72 1.14 -2.31
CA ALA A 404 -25.74 2.06 -3.46
C ALA A 404 -24.79 1.63 -4.60
N GLN A 405 -24.16 0.45 -4.52
CA GLN A 405 -23.36 -0.12 -5.60
C GLN A 405 -24.25 -0.80 -6.66
N HIS A 406 -24.00 -0.49 -7.94
CA HIS A 406 -24.75 -1.01 -9.10
C HIS A 406 -23.80 -1.68 -10.10
#